data_AF-A0A2H0UHK4-F1
#
_entry.id   AF-A0A2H0UHK4-F1
#
_cell.length_a   1.000
_cell.length_b   1.000
_cell.length_c   1.000
_cell.angle_alpha   90.00
_cell.angle_beta   90.00
_cell.angle_gamma   90.00
#
_symmetry.space_group_name_H-M   'P 1'
#
loop_
_entity.id
_entity.type
_entity.pdbx_description
1 polymer ?
#
loop_
_entity_poly.entity_id
_entity_poly.type
_entity_poly.pdbx_seq_one_letter_code
_entity_poly.pdbx_strand_id
1 'polypeptide(L)'
;MNKYQAEKIINDYGGMIADTPEGDLVRDVFSLPYSPGRIRYAFFVYTEALIKEGLFNDEIENNLSMTYASLETRFVENPDKVNKAKRLYTKSEKAREYLDSRGGLTAFMPSVEKMTEYHNFVADCYGNWQKTG
;
A
#
# COMPACT_ATOMS: atom_id res chain seq x y z
N MET A 1 16.12 12.30 -0.15
CA MET A 1 16.00 11.26 -1.21
C MET A 1 15.61 11.99 -2.49
N ASN A 2 16.13 11.60 -3.65
CA ASN A 2 15.70 12.17 -4.94
C ASN A 2 14.66 11.28 -5.65
N LYS A 3 14.05 11.78 -6.74
CA LYS A 3 13.01 11.07 -7.50
C LYS A 3 13.43 9.65 -7.90
N TYR A 4 14.60 9.47 -8.49
CA TYR A 4 15.08 8.16 -8.97
C TYR A 4 15.31 7.16 -7.84
N GLN A 5 15.83 7.62 -6.70
CA GLN A 5 15.99 6.78 -5.51
C GLN A 5 14.63 6.34 -4.94
N ALA A 6 13.65 7.25 -4.95
CA ALA A 6 12.30 6.98 -4.49
C ALA A 6 11.58 5.97 -5.41
N GLU A 7 11.64 6.21 -6.72
CA GLU A 7 11.09 5.32 -7.75
C GLU A 7 11.65 3.90 -7.63
N LYS A 8 12.97 3.75 -7.45
CA LYS A 8 13.59 2.44 -7.24
C LYS A 8 13.00 1.71 -6.02
N ILE A 9 12.85 2.41 -4.90
CA ILE A 9 12.29 1.82 -3.67
C ILE A 9 10.83 1.37 -3.90
N ILE A 10 10.04 2.20 -4.59
CA ILE A 10 8.65 1.88 -4.93
C ILE A 10 8.60 0.66 -5.86
N ASN A 11 9.48 0.58 -6.87
CA ASN A 11 9.52 -0.54 -7.81
C ASN A 11 9.98 -1.85 -7.14
N ASP A 12 11.02 -1.80 -6.29
CA ASP A 12 11.47 -2.98 -5.54
C ASP A 12 10.36 -3.51 -4.62
N TYR A 13 9.63 -2.60 -3.97
CA TYR A 13 8.45 -2.94 -3.16
C TYR A 13 7.28 -3.46 -4.01
N GLY A 14 6.97 -2.82 -5.13
CA GLY A 14 5.92 -3.23 -6.07
C GLY A 14 6.17 -4.62 -6.66
N GLY A 15 7.42 -4.95 -6.97
CA GLY A 15 7.83 -6.29 -7.39
C GLY A 15 7.50 -7.34 -6.34
N MET A 16 7.76 -7.05 -5.05
CA MET A 16 7.40 -7.96 -3.96
C MET A 16 5.90 -8.20 -3.81
N ILE A 17 5.06 -7.23 -4.21
CA ILE A 17 3.61 -7.36 -4.24
C ILE A 17 3.17 -8.21 -5.44
N ALA A 18 3.67 -7.90 -6.63
CA ALA A 18 3.31 -8.55 -7.89
C ALA A 18 3.68 -10.04 -7.93
N ASP A 19 4.78 -10.43 -7.27
CA ASP A 19 5.20 -11.82 -7.11
C ASP A 19 4.27 -12.65 -6.18
N THR A 20 3.16 -12.06 -5.71
CA THR A 20 2.14 -12.75 -4.91
C THR A 20 0.80 -12.75 -5.66
N PRO A 21 0.40 -13.86 -6.31
CA PRO A 21 -0.90 -13.95 -6.98
C PRO A 21 -2.07 -13.57 -6.07
N GLU A 22 -3.08 -12.93 -6.65
CA GLU A 22 -4.29 -12.51 -5.94
C GLU A 22 -4.91 -13.67 -5.16
N GLY A 23 -4.91 -13.55 -3.82
CA GLY A 23 -5.28 -14.60 -2.88
C GLY A 23 -4.19 -14.92 -1.85
N ASP A 24 -2.95 -14.53 -2.14
CA ASP A 24 -1.81 -15.01 -1.38
C ASP A 24 -1.58 -14.35 -0.01
N LEU A 25 -0.90 -15.15 0.77
CA LEU A 25 -0.63 -15.05 2.19
C LEU A 25 0.15 -13.77 2.51
N VAL A 26 -0.19 -13.15 3.63
CA VAL A 26 0.56 -12.04 4.21
C VAL A 26 1.97 -12.51 4.51
N ARG A 27 2.97 -11.65 4.25
CA ARG A 27 4.39 -11.93 4.42
C ARG A 27 4.91 -11.31 5.70
N ASP A 28 6.08 -11.77 6.13
CA ASP A 28 6.78 -11.15 7.25
C ASP A 28 7.24 -9.74 6.85
N VAL A 29 7.00 -8.73 7.70
CA VAL A 29 7.49 -7.36 7.52
C VAL A 29 9.01 -7.28 7.38
N PHE A 30 9.75 -8.21 7.99
CA PHE A 30 11.21 -8.30 7.86
C PHE A 30 11.67 -8.82 6.49
N SER A 31 10.76 -9.30 5.63
CA SER A 31 11.08 -9.69 4.25
C SER A 31 11.11 -8.51 3.27
N LEU A 32 10.72 -7.31 3.71
CA LEU A 32 10.74 -6.12 2.87
C LEU A 32 12.18 -5.73 2.49
N PRO A 33 12.41 -5.21 1.27
CA PRO A 33 13.73 -4.75 0.84
C PRO A 33 14.18 -3.48 1.58
N TYR A 34 13.22 -2.75 2.17
CA TYR A 34 13.43 -1.51 2.90
C TYR A 34 12.48 -1.44 4.09
N SER A 35 12.83 -0.65 5.11
CA SER A 35 11.93 -0.44 6.24
C SER A 35 10.62 0.22 5.80
N PRO A 36 9.48 -0.07 6.47
CA PRO A 36 8.19 0.54 6.15
C PRO A 36 8.21 2.07 6.07
N GLY A 37 8.91 2.72 6.99
CA GLY A 37 9.06 4.18 6.99
C GLY A 37 9.82 4.70 5.76
N ARG A 38 10.82 3.96 5.27
CA ARG A 38 11.59 4.33 4.08
C ARG A 38 10.77 4.14 2.80
N ILE A 39 9.93 3.11 2.74
CA ILE A 39 8.98 2.90 1.64
C ILE A 39 7.97 4.05 1.60
N ARG A 40 7.32 4.36 2.73
CA ARG A 40 6.36 5.48 2.81
C ARG A 40 6.96 6.82 2.40
N TYR A 41 8.17 7.13 2.88
CA TYR A 41 8.86 8.35 2.49
C TYR A 41 9.18 8.41 0.99
N ALA A 42 9.50 7.27 0.36
CA ALA A 42 9.72 7.21 -1.09
C ALA A 42 8.45 7.57 -1.87
N PHE A 43 7.28 7.07 -1.47
CA PHE A 43 6.00 7.46 -2.09
C PHE A 43 5.79 8.97 -2.08
N PHE A 44 6.00 9.63 -0.94
CA PHE A 44 5.84 11.08 -0.85
C PHE A 44 6.82 11.85 -1.74
N VAL A 45 8.11 11.48 -1.73
CA VAL A 45 9.14 12.13 -2.56
C VAL A 45 8.87 11.96 -4.05
N TYR A 46 8.47 10.75 -4.47
CA TYR A 46 8.21 10.46 -5.87
C TYR A 46 6.98 11.22 -6.37
N THR A 47 5.90 11.21 -5.60
CA THR A 47 4.65 11.89 -5.92
C THR A 47 4.79 13.39 -6.01
N GLU A 48 5.49 14.01 -5.05
CA GLU A 48 5.77 15.45 -5.11
C GLU A 48 6.54 15.79 -6.40
N ALA A 49 7.53 14.98 -6.79
CA ALA A 49 8.28 15.21 -8.01
C ALA A 49 7.42 15.09 -9.28
N LEU A 50 6.53 14.09 -9.36
CA LEU A 50 5.60 13.94 -10.49
C LEU A 50 4.64 15.11 -10.62
N ILE A 51 4.13 15.64 -9.50
CA ILE A 51 3.26 16.82 -9.48
C ILE A 51 4.01 18.05 -10.01
N LYS A 52 5.23 18.29 -9.51
CA LYS A 52 6.08 19.43 -9.94
C LYS A 52 6.43 19.37 -11.43
N GLU A 53 6.58 18.17 -11.98
CA GLU A 53 6.88 17.95 -13.40
C GLU A 53 5.62 17.97 -14.30
N GLY A 54 4.42 18.07 -13.73
CA GLY A 54 3.16 18.02 -14.49
C GLY A 54 2.84 16.64 -15.07
N LEU A 55 3.39 15.57 -14.49
CA LEU A 55 3.21 14.19 -14.94
C LEU A 55 2.19 13.41 -14.10
N PHE A 56 1.74 13.96 -12.97
CA PHE A 56 0.79 13.29 -12.08
C PHE A 56 -0.65 13.37 -12.61
N ASN A 57 -1.35 12.24 -12.62
CA ASN A 57 -2.73 12.09 -13.08
C ASN A 57 -3.48 11.04 -12.24
N ASP A 58 -4.79 10.93 -12.45
CA ASP A 58 -5.67 10.04 -11.68
C ASP A 58 -5.27 8.56 -11.75
N GLU A 59 -4.75 8.09 -12.89
CA GLU A 59 -4.30 6.70 -13.03
C GLU A 59 -3.07 6.44 -12.15
N ILE A 60 -2.10 7.35 -12.17
CA ILE A 60 -0.91 7.29 -11.33
C ILE A 60 -1.29 7.41 -9.85
N GLU A 61 -2.21 8.31 -9.51
CA GLU A 61 -2.68 8.48 -8.13
C GLU A 61 -3.31 7.19 -7.60
N ASN A 62 -4.24 6.60 -8.36
CA ASN A 62 -4.90 5.36 -7.98
C ASN A 62 -3.90 4.21 -7.82
N ASN A 63 -2.95 4.06 -8.75
CA ASN A 63 -1.94 3.02 -8.66
C ASN A 63 -1.03 3.19 -7.44
N LEU A 64 -0.56 4.42 -7.19
CA LEU A 64 0.31 4.70 -6.07
C LEU A 64 -0.42 4.60 -4.72
N SER A 65 -1.67 5.07 -4.61
CA SER A 65 -2.46 5.01 -3.38
C SER A 65 -2.76 3.57 -2.98
N MET A 66 -3.15 2.72 -3.93
CA MET A 66 -3.39 1.29 -3.71
C MET A 66 -2.12 0.56 -3.29
N THR A 67 -1.01 0.85 -3.97
CA THR A 67 0.29 0.23 -3.65
C THR A 67 0.78 0.68 -2.27
N TYR A 68 0.66 1.97 -1.95
CA TYR A 68 0.97 2.55 -0.63
C TYR A 68 0.18 1.88 0.50
N ALA A 69 -1.15 1.80 0.34
CA ALA A 69 -2.05 1.29 1.35
C ALA A 69 -1.97 -0.24 1.55
N SER A 70 -1.35 -0.97 0.62
CA SER A 70 -1.16 -2.41 0.72
C SER A 70 -0.04 -2.84 1.67
N LEU A 71 0.81 -1.91 2.14
CA LEU A 71 1.99 -2.23 2.94
C LEU A 71 1.62 -2.96 4.24
N GLU A 72 0.64 -2.43 4.97
CA GLU A 72 0.24 -2.93 6.28
C GLU A 72 -0.65 -4.18 6.21
N THR A 73 -1.20 -4.47 5.03
CA THR A 73 -2.09 -5.62 4.83
C THR A 73 -1.38 -6.79 4.17
N ARG A 74 -0.28 -6.54 3.46
CA ARG A 74 0.57 -7.57 2.83
C ARG A 74 1.80 -7.94 3.66
N PHE A 75 2.23 -7.09 4.59
CA PHE A 75 3.42 -7.32 5.41
C PHE A 75 3.14 -7.07 6.89
N VAL A 76 3.30 -8.12 7.72
CA VAL A 76 3.02 -8.07 9.17
C VAL A 76 4.08 -8.84 9.95
N GLU A 77 4.22 -8.57 11.25
CA GLU A 77 5.22 -9.24 12.10
C GLU A 77 4.92 -10.73 12.35
N ASN A 78 3.65 -11.16 12.30
CA ASN A 78 3.25 -12.55 12.53
C ASN A 78 2.34 -13.05 11.39
N PRO A 79 2.93 -13.38 10.22
CA PRO A 79 2.17 -13.77 9.04
C PRO A 79 1.39 -15.07 9.25
N ASP A 80 1.91 -16.04 10.01
CA ASP A 80 1.30 -17.37 10.19
C ASP A 80 -0.11 -17.30 10.77
N LYS A 81 -0.33 -16.45 11.78
CA LYS A 81 -1.66 -16.28 12.39
C LYS A 81 -2.66 -15.72 11.39
N VAL A 82 -2.26 -14.71 10.61
CA VAL A 82 -3.10 -14.03 9.62
C VAL A 82 -3.39 -14.97 8.44
N ASN A 83 -2.38 -15.70 7.99
CA ASN A 83 -2.46 -16.68 6.92
C ASN A 83 -3.35 -17.87 7.27
N LYS A 84 -3.30 -18.35 8.52
CA LYS A 84 -4.21 -19.38 9.01
C LYS A 84 -5.66 -18.91 8.94
N ALA A 85 -5.95 -17.68 9.37
CA ALA A 85 -7.29 -17.11 9.27
C ALA A 85 -7.75 -16.96 7.81
N LYS A 86 -6.88 -16.44 6.93
CA LYS A 86 -7.16 -16.27 5.49
C LYS A 86 -7.42 -17.60 4.77
N ARG A 87 -6.66 -18.65 5.10
CA ARG A 87 -6.88 -20.02 4.59
C ARG A 87 -8.19 -20.64 5.09
N LEU A 88 -8.66 -20.28 6.28
CA LEU A 88 -9.96 -20.74 6.78
C LEU A 88 -11.11 -19.98 6.09
N TYR A 89 -10.96 -18.67 5.91
CA TYR A 89 -11.92 -17.82 5.19
C TYR A 89 -12.20 -18.27 3.75
N THR A 90 -11.17 -18.77 3.07
CA THR A 90 -11.25 -19.24 1.68
C THR A 90 -11.82 -20.65 1.53
N LYS A 91 -11.92 -21.43 2.62
CA LYS A 91 -12.30 -22.85 2.57
C LYS A 91 -13.79 -23.14 2.81
N SER A 92 -14.54 -22.27 3.49
CA SER A 92 -15.98 -22.52 3.69
C SER A 92 -16.80 -21.25 3.85
N GLU A 93 -18.02 -21.27 3.32
CA GLU A 93 -19.00 -20.18 3.42
C GLU A 93 -19.35 -19.86 4.88
N LYS A 94 -19.45 -20.88 5.75
CA LYS A 94 -19.67 -20.69 7.19
C LYS A 94 -18.49 -20.00 7.89
N ALA A 95 -17.26 -20.30 7.49
CA ALA A 95 -16.07 -19.63 8.03
C ALA A 95 -15.98 -18.18 7.54
N ARG A 96 -16.41 -17.93 6.31
CA ARG A 96 -16.56 -16.60 5.72
C ARG A 96 -17.57 -15.76 6.49
N GLU A 97 -18.80 -16.25 6.69
CA GLU A 97 -19.83 -15.58 7.48
C GLU A 97 -19.38 -15.30 8.92
N TYR A 98 -18.73 -16.27 9.57
CA TYR A 98 -18.22 -16.11 10.93
C TYR A 98 -17.15 -15.01 11.01
N LEU A 99 -16.21 -14.98 10.07
CA LEU A 99 -15.15 -13.98 10.04
C LEU A 99 -15.70 -12.61 9.64
N ASP A 100 -16.62 -12.53 8.68
CA ASP A 100 -17.27 -11.27 8.29
C ASP A 100 -18.07 -10.66 9.43
N SER A 101 -18.76 -11.48 10.25
CA SER A 101 -19.43 -11.02 11.48
C SER A 101 -18.47 -10.42 12.52
N ARG A 102 -17.16 -10.61 12.32
CA ARG A 102 -16.07 -10.06 13.16
C ARG A 102 -15.17 -9.06 12.42
N GLY A 103 -15.57 -8.59 11.24
CA GLY A 103 -14.78 -7.64 10.44
C GLY A 103 -13.68 -8.29 9.58
N GLY A 104 -13.84 -9.55 9.20
CA GLY A 104 -12.82 -10.35 8.52
C GLY A 104 -12.42 -9.86 7.13
N LEU A 105 -13.36 -9.40 6.30
CA LEU A 105 -13.07 -8.92 4.94
C LEU A 105 -12.17 -7.67 4.93
N THR A 106 -12.41 -6.72 5.85
CA THR A 106 -11.67 -5.45 5.91
C THR A 106 -10.23 -5.63 6.37
N ALA A 107 -9.92 -6.69 7.11
CA ALA A 107 -8.56 -6.99 7.57
C ALA A 107 -7.58 -7.37 6.44
N PHE A 108 -8.10 -7.69 5.24
CA PHE A 108 -7.28 -8.12 4.09
C PHE A 108 -7.31 -7.11 2.92
N MET A 109 -8.08 -6.04 3.03
CA MET A 109 -8.14 -4.97 2.02
C MET A 109 -7.12 -3.87 2.34
N PRO A 110 -6.59 -3.15 1.34
CA PRO A 110 -5.78 -1.96 1.59
C PRO A 110 -6.45 -1.02 2.59
N SER A 111 -5.66 -0.48 3.52
CA SER A 111 -6.19 0.34 4.60
C SER A 111 -6.81 1.64 4.06
N VAL A 112 -8.10 1.85 4.32
CA VAL A 112 -8.79 3.11 3.97
C VAL A 112 -8.09 4.30 4.60
N GLU A 113 -7.65 4.17 5.86
CA GLU A 113 -6.89 5.22 6.55
C GLU A 113 -5.59 5.56 5.80
N LYS A 114 -4.87 4.55 5.29
CA LYS A 114 -3.62 4.79 4.53
C LYS A 114 -3.86 5.37 3.15
N MET A 115 -4.94 4.99 2.48
CA MET A 115 -5.35 5.66 1.26
C MET A 115 -5.68 7.13 1.54
N THR A 116 -6.46 7.42 2.58
CA THR A 116 -6.79 8.79 2.99
C THR A 116 -5.54 9.61 3.35
N GLU A 117 -4.60 9.04 4.10
CA GLU A 117 -3.31 9.66 4.43
C GLU A 117 -2.57 10.10 3.15
N TYR A 118 -2.50 9.22 2.16
CA TYR A 118 -1.84 9.49 0.89
C TYR A 118 -2.57 10.54 0.05
N HIS A 119 -3.90 10.46 -0.07
CA HIS A 119 -4.70 11.46 -0.80
C HIS A 119 -4.59 12.86 -0.17
N ASN A 120 -4.56 12.96 1.16
CA ASN A 120 -4.35 14.24 1.84
C ASN A 120 -2.98 14.83 1.48
N PHE A 121 -1.93 14.01 1.43
CA PHE A 121 -0.61 14.45 1.00
C PHE A 121 -0.60 14.96 -0.44
N VAL A 122 -1.29 14.26 -1.37
CA VAL A 122 -1.44 14.69 -2.76
C VAL A 122 -2.14 16.06 -2.83
N ALA A 123 -3.23 16.23 -2.09
CA ALA A 123 -3.98 17.50 -2.03
C ALA A 123 -3.11 18.65 -1.51
N ASP A 124 -2.31 18.41 -0.46
CA ASP A 124 -1.35 19.40 0.06
C ASP A 124 -0.30 19.79 -0.98
N CYS A 125 0.22 18.83 -1.75
CA CYS A 125 1.19 19.11 -2.81
C CYS A 125 0.60 19.98 -3.92
N TYR A 126 -0.62 19.67 -4.38
CA TYR A 126 -1.32 20.49 -5.37
C TYR A 126 -1.63 21.90 -4.84
N GLY A 127 -2.14 22.00 -3.61
CA GLY A 127 -2.46 23.27 -2.97
C GLY A 127 -1.23 24.15 -2.70
N ASN A 128 -0.06 23.54 -2.50
CA ASN A 128 1.21 24.26 -2.38
C ASN A 128 1.77 24.67 -3.75
N TRP A 129 1.66 23.82 -4.77
CA TRP A 129 2.15 24.14 -6.12
C TRP A 129 1.37 25.30 -6.76
N GLN A 130 0.04 25.33 -6.63
CA GLN A 130 -0.80 26.42 -7.13
C GLN A 130 -0.52 27.78 -6.47
N LYS A 131 0.13 27.81 -5.30
CA LYS A 131 0.52 29.05 -4.61
C LYS A 131 1.88 29.58 -5.06
N THR A 132 2.66 28.78 -5.79
CA THR A 132 4.04 29.09 -6.19
C THR A 132 4.23 29.36 -7.69
N GLY A 133 3.17 29.20 -8.49
CA GLY A 133 3.14 29.55 -9.92
C GLY A 133 2.32 30.82 -10.17
#